data_AF-A0A657AQF1-F1
#
_entry.id   AF-A0A657AQF1-F1
#
_cell.length_a   1.000
_cell.length_b   1.000
_cell.length_c   1.000
_cell.angle_alpha   90.00
_cell.angle_beta   90.00
_cell.angle_gamma   90.00
#
_symmetry.space_group_name_H-M   'P 1'
#
loop_
_entity.id
_entity.type
_entity.pdbx_description
1 polymer ?
#
loop_
_entity_poly.entity_id
_entity_poly.type
_entity_poly.pdbx_seq_one_letter_code
_entity_poly.pdbx_strand_id
1 'polypeptide(L)'
;MQFGENEDLDAYPRTLEDDSKHLRSRYCDVLFAPPVSEIYPNGLAEETRVDVPALGDYHCGASRSGHFIGVATVVTKLFNMVQPDIAVFGEKDFQQLAIIRKMVSDLCMPVSIIGVPTSREESGLARSSRNGYLSQQEKQTAAKIYQLLQHCAAQLQAGERDITALCEDAKSHLVKNGFKPDYFNIAKPTTLAPSQETDTAFVILLAAYLGSTRLIDNITVNL
;
A
#
# COMPACT_ATOMS: atom_id res chain seq x y z
N MET A 1 -12.74 11.07 0.05
CA MET A 1 -12.28 10.72 1.41
C MET A 1 -10.84 10.21 1.44
N GLN A 2 -10.47 9.18 0.66
CA GLN A 2 -9.07 8.69 0.64
C GLN A 2 -8.16 9.40 -0.38
N PHE A 3 -8.70 10.30 -1.20
CA PHE A 3 -7.95 11.14 -2.12
C PHE A 3 -7.87 12.55 -1.54
N GLY A 4 -6.67 13.12 -1.48
CA GLY A 4 -6.46 14.53 -1.15
C GLY A 4 -6.82 15.47 -2.33
N GLU A 5 -6.89 16.78 -2.06
CA GLU A 5 -7.26 17.80 -3.07
C GLU A 5 -6.34 17.83 -4.30
N ASN A 6 -5.08 17.41 -4.15
CA ASN A 6 -4.08 17.35 -5.23
C ASN A 6 -3.81 15.91 -5.70
N GLU A 7 -4.69 14.96 -5.36
CA GLU A 7 -4.55 13.59 -5.77
C GLU A 7 -5.49 13.23 -6.91
N ASP A 8 -5.08 12.22 -7.67
CA ASP A 8 -5.59 11.95 -9.00
C ASP A 8 -6.93 11.18 -9.00
N LEU A 9 -7.96 11.73 -8.36
CA LEU A 9 -9.31 11.14 -8.38
C LEU A 9 -9.95 11.27 -9.78
N ASP A 10 -9.70 12.41 -10.44
CA ASP A 10 -10.31 12.74 -11.72
C ASP A 10 -9.67 11.97 -12.88
N ALA A 11 -8.34 11.73 -12.87
CA ALA A 11 -7.69 10.88 -13.87
C ALA A 11 -7.52 9.43 -13.41
N TYR A 12 -8.11 9.03 -12.27
CA TYR A 12 -8.15 7.62 -11.89
C TYR A 12 -8.94 6.82 -12.95
N PRO A 13 -8.35 5.77 -13.55
CA PRO A 13 -8.99 5.04 -14.62
C PRO A 13 -10.29 4.37 -14.15
N ARG A 14 -11.36 4.53 -14.93
CA ARG A 14 -12.68 3.91 -14.69
C ARG A 14 -13.00 2.98 -15.86
N THR A 15 -12.84 1.68 -15.66
CA THR A 15 -12.89 0.66 -16.71
C THR A 15 -13.92 -0.43 -16.41
N LEU A 16 -15.10 -0.04 -15.88
CA LEU A 16 -16.12 -0.97 -15.37
C LEU A 16 -16.46 -2.12 -16.32
N GLU A 17 -16.55 -1.86 -17.62
CA GLU A 17 -16.87 -2.90 -18.61
C GLU A 17 -15.76 -3.96 -18.72
N ASP A 18 -14.50 -3.52 -18.81
CA ASP A 18 -13.35 -4.44 -18.91
C ASP A 18 -13.09 -5.16 -17.59
N ASP A 19 -13.23 -4.46 -16.46
CA ASP A 19 -13.16 -5.04 -15.12
C ASP A 19 -14.21 -6.15 -14.95
N SER A 20 -15.45 -5.90 -15.41
CA SER A 20 -16.54 -6.88 -15.39
C SER A 20 -16.23 -8.12 -16.22
N LYS A 21 -15.62 -7.96 -17.40
CA LYS A 21 -15.19 -9.09 -18.25
C LYS A 21 -14.10 -9.92 -17.55
N HIS A 22 -13.12 -9.27 -16.94
CA HIS A 22 -12.02 -9.93 -16.23
C HIS A 22 -12.46 -10.66 -14.95
N LEU A 23 -13.46 -10.13 -14.25
CA LEU A 23 -14.04 -10.76 -13.07
C LEU A 23 -14.91 -11.96 -13.46
N ARG A 24 -15.72 -11.82 -14.51
CA ARG A 24 -16.55 -12.92 -15.03
C ARG A 24 -15.70 -14.10 -15.50
N SER A 25 -14.57 -13.86 -16.16
CA SER A 25 -13.66 -14.95 -16.57
C SER A 25 -12.97 -15.67 -15.41
N ARG A 26 -13.06 -15.11 -14.20
CA ARG A 26 -12.56 -15.68 -12.94
C ARG A 26 -13.70 -16.15 -12.02
N TYR A 27 -14.90 -16.32 -12.57
CA TYR A 27 -16.07 -16.84 -11.84
C TYR A 27 -16.50 -15.97 -10.66
N CYS A 28 -16.32 -14.65 -10.75
CA CYS A 28 -16.88 -13.73 -9.76
C CYS A 28 -18.41 -13.72 -9.84
N ASP A 29 -19.08 -14.07 -8.74
CA ASP A 29 -20.53 -14.17 -8.66
C ASP A 29 -21.23 -12.80 -8.70
N VAL A 30 -20.67 -11.82 -7.97
CA VAL A 30 -21.25 -10.48 -7.81
C VAL A 30 -20.18 -9.41 -7.87
N LEU A 31 -20.40 -8.41 -8.73
CA LEU A 31 -19.65 -7.15 -8.74
C LEU A 31 -20.51 -6.06 -8.11
N PHE A 32 -20.12 -5.59 -6.93
CA PHE A 32 -20.74 -4.42 -6.28
C PHE A 32 -20.07 -3.14 -6.76
N ALA A 33 -20.75 -2.35 -7.58
CA ALA A 33 -20.24 -1.11 -8.19
C ALA A 33 -21.17 0.10 -7.95
N PRO A 34 -21.36 0.53 -6.69
CA PRO A 34 -22.27 1.60 -6.35
C PRO A 34 -21.75 2.97 -6.81
N PRO A 35 -22.64 3.91 -7.20
CA PRO A 35 -22.25 5.29 -7.40
C PRO A 35 -21.89 5.96 -6.06
N VAL A 36 -21.14 7.06 -6.13
CA VAL A 36 -20.74 7.85 -4.94
C VAL A 36 -21.94 8.28 -4.11
N SER A 37 -23.05 8.65 -4.75
CA SER A 37 -24.28 9.07 -4.08
C SER A 37 -24.97 7.97 -3.27
N GLU A 38 -24.70 6.70 -3.57
CA GLU A 38 -25.23 5.57 -2.78
C GLU A 38 -24.36 5.32 -1.55
N ILE A 39 -23.04 5.45 -1.67
CA ILE A 39 -22.13 5.31 -0.54
C ILE A 39 -22.18 6.54 0.39
N TYR A 40 -22.28 7.75 -0.17
CA TYR A 40 -22.21 9.04 0.54
C TYR A 40 -23.37 9.97 0.13
N PRO A 41 -24.62 9.65 0.51
CA PRO A 41 -25.82 10.39 0.06
C PRO A 41 -25.83 11.86 0.49
N ASN A 42 -25.17 12.19 1.59
CA ASN A 42 -25.10 13.55 2.15
C ASN A 42 -23.75 14.24 1.88
N GLY A 43 -22.94 13.68 0.97
CA GLY A 43 -21.57 14.15 0.74
C GLY A 43 -20.60 13.74 1.87
N LEU A 44 -19.40 14.33 1.87
CA LEU A 44 -18.29 13.91 2.74
C LEU A 44 -18.07 14.80 3.98
N ALA A 45 -18.70 15.97 4.02
CA ALA A 45 -18.44 16.99 5.04
C ALA A 45 -18.81 16.49 6.44
N GLU A 46 -20.01 15.92 6.58
CA GLU A 46 -20.56 15.41 7.86
C GLU A 46 -20.57 13.87 7.92
N GLU A 47 -19.87 13.21 7.01
CA GLU A 47 -19.80 11.74 6.97
C GLU A 47 -19.11 11.21 8.23
N THR A 48 -19.70 10.19 8.86
CA THR A 48 -19.08 9.48 9.99
C THR A 48 -17.80 8.81 9.55
N ARG A 49 -16.75 8.89 10.38
CA ARG A 49 -15.40 8.43 10.04
C ARG A 49 -14.89 7.40 11.02
N VAL A 50 -14.07 6.50 10.52
CA VAL A 50 -13.30 5.53 11.31
C VAL A 50 -11.83 5.90 11.18
N ASP A 51 -11.16 6.05 12.33
CA ASP A 51 -9.75 6.37 12.41
C ASP A 51 -9.00 5.26 13.15
N VAL A 52 -7.75 5.01 12.73
CA VAL A 52 -6.83 4.03 13.32
C VAL A 52 -5.54 4.76 13.69
N PRO A 53 -5.51 5.44 14.86
CA PRO A 53 -4.49 6.46 15.15
C PRO A 53 -3.05 5.92 15.12
N ALA A 54 -2.83 4.72 15.68
CA ALA A 54 -1.48 4.16 15.88
C ALA A 54 -0.69 3.88 14.59
N LEU A 55 -1.34 3.84 13.42
CA LEU A 55 -0.73 3.45 12.15
C LEU A 55 -0.82 4.54 11.08
N GLY A 56 -1.46 5.67 11.37
CA GLY A 56 -1.66 6.78 10.43
C GLY A 56 -0.49 7.76 10.34
N ASP A 57 0.35 7.84 11.37
CA ASP A 57 1.36 8.91 11.49
C ASP A 57 2.71 8.59 10.82
N TYR A 58 2.90 7.36 10.34
CA TYR A 58 4.14 6.92 9.70
C TYR A 58 4.00 6.72 8.19
N HIS A 59 5.14 6.69 7.48
CA HIS A 59 5.24 6.26 6.08
C HIS A 59 4.27 7.00 5.13
N CYS A 60 3.41 6.27 4.39
CA CYS A 60 2.45 6.88 3.47
C CYS A 60 1.44 7.78 4.20
N GLY A 61 1.14 7.50 5.47
CA GLY A 61 0.18 8.28 6.24
C GLY A 61 0.73 9.68 6.59
N ALA A 62 2.03 9.76 6.89
CA ALA A 62 2.73 11.03 7.05
C ALA A 62 2.71 11.88 5.77
N SER A 63 2.91 11.26 4.60
CA SER A 63 2.89 11.96 3.31
C SER A 63 1.47 12.23 2.77
N ARG A 64 0.44 11.58 3.32
CA ARG A 64 -0.96 11.62 2.81
C ARG A 64 -1.95 11.76 3.96
N SER A 65 -1.96 12.91 4.61
CA SER A 65 -2.86 13.21 5.73
C SER A 65 -4.32 12.92 5.38
N GLY A 66 -5.02 12.21 6.27
CA GLY A 66 -6.42 11.81 6.07
C GLY A 66 -6.67 10.63 5.13
N HIS A 67 -5.67 10.16 4.37
CA HIS A 67 -5.82 9.05 3.42
C HIS A 67 -6.38 7.79 4.09
N PHE A 68 -5.79 7.39 5.21
CA PHE A 68 -6.14 6.14 5.88
C PHE A 68 -7.45 6.22 6.67
N ILE A 69 -7.86 7.41 7.14
CA ILE A 69 -9.21 7.62 7.65
C ILE A 69 -10.22 7.31 6.55
N GLY A 70 -9.97 7.79 5.33
CA GLY A 70 -10.82 7.48 4.18
C GLY A 70 -10.89 6.00 3.86
N VAL A 71 -9.76 5.30 3.90
CA VAL A 71 -9.67 3.85 3.69
C VAL A 71 -10.43 3.07 4.78
N ALA A 72 -10.14 3.33 6.06
CA ALA A 72 -10.81 2.65 7.17
C ALA A 72 -12.33 2.90 7.16
N THR A 73 -12.75 4.12 6.84
CA THR A 73 -14.16 4.49 6.73
C THR A 73 -14.87 3.72 5.62
N VAL A 74 -14.33 3.71 4.40
CA VAL A 74 -15.00 3.03 3.27
C VAL A 74 -15.00 1.50 3.46
N VAL A 75 -13.90 0.92 3.97
CA VAL A 75 -13.83 -0.53 4.22
C VAL A 75 -14.81 -0.94 5.32
N THR A 76 -14.95 -0.15 6.39
CA THR A 76 -15.96 -0.39 7.44
C THR A 76 -17.37 -0.39 6.85
N LYS A 77 -17.71 0.58 5.99
CA LYS A 77 -19.02 0.61 5.31
C LYS A 77 -19.22 -0.63 4.44
N LEU A 78 -18.22 -1.04 3.68
CA LEU A 78 -18.28 -2.24 2.84
C LEU A 78 -18.48 -3.51 3.66
N PHE A 79 -17.78 -3.66 4.79
CA PHE A 79 -17.99 -4.82 5.69
C PHE A 79 -19.40 -4.84 6.29
N ASN A 80 -19.98 -3.68 6.61
CA ASN A 80 -21.36 -3.62 7.09
C ASN A 80 -22.40 -3.90 5.99
N MET A 81 -22.13 -3.53 4.74
CA MET A 81 -23.03 -3.76 3.60
C MET A 81 -22.97 -5.21 3.09
N VAL A 82 -21.77 -5.77 2.99
CA VAL A 82 -21.53 -7.09 2.39
C VAL A 82 -21.55 -8.21 3.43
N GLN A 83 -21.16 -7.92 4.68
CA GLN A 83 -21.01 -8.89 5.78
C GLN A 83 -20.18 -10.13 5.41
N PRO A 84 -18.94 -9.96 4.92
CA PRO A 84 -18.13 -11.08 4.48
C PRO A 84 -17.52 -11.85 5.67
N ASP A 85 -17.39 -13.18 5.56
CA ASP A 85 -16.56 -13.96 6.49
C ASP A 85 -15.06 -13.69 6.29
N ILE A 86 -14.67 -13.42 5.03
CA ILE A 86 -13.28 -13.25 4.61
C ILE A 86 -13.17 -12.03 3.69
N ALA A 87 -12.16 -11.19 3.93
CA ALA A 87 -11.79 -10.12 3.03
C ALA A 87 -10.30 -10.21 2.65
N VAL A 88 -10.02 -10.00 1.36
CA VAL A 88 -8.70 -10.25 0.76
C VAL A 88 -8.09 -8.96 0.27
N PHE A 89 -6.85 -8.67 0.68
CA PHE A 89 -6.13 -7.45 0.32
C PHE A 89 -4.70 -7.76 -0.12
N GLY A 90 -4.16 -7.00 -1.06
CA GLY A 90 -2.79 -7.17 -1.54
C GLY A 90 -1.74 -6.65 -0.55
N GLU A 91 -0.67 -7.40 -0.34
CA GLU A 91 0.46 -7.03 0.54
C GLU A 91 1.28 -5.85 0.01
N LYS A 92 1.14 -5.51 -1.28
CA LYS A 92 1.79 -4.34 -1.90
C LYS A 92 1.49 -3.04 -1.13
N ASP A 93 0.26 -2.91 -0.64
CA ASP A 93 -0.20 -1.78 0.15
C ASP A 93 -0.15 -2.16 1.65
N PHE A 94 1.05 -2.51 2.14
CA PHE A 94 1.28 -3.11 3.46
C PHE A 94 0.68 -2.30 4.62
N GLN A 95 0.84 -0.98 4.60
CA GLN A 95 0.27 -0.10 5.63
C GLN A 95 -1.26 -0.11 5.63
N GLN A 96 -1.91 -0.17 4.46
CA GLN A 96 -3.35 -0.34 4.38
C GLN A 96 -3.79 -1.68 4.98
N LEU A 97 -3.09 -2.77 4.65
CA LEU A 97 -3.38 -4.09 5.22
C LEU A 97 -3.24 -4.09 6.75
N ALA A 98 -2.18 -3.47 7.29
CA ALA A 98 -1.99 -3.34 8.74
C ALA A 98 -3.12 -2.54 9.40
N ILE A 99 -3.54 -1.43 8.78
CA ILE A 99 -4.64 -0.58 9.25
C ILE A 99 -5.95 -1.34 9.29
N ILE A 100 -6.28 -2.09 8.22
CA ILE A 100 -7.51 -2.87 8.15
C ILE A 100 -7.50 -4.00 9.19
N ARG A 101 -6.36 -4.69 9.39
CA ARG A 101 -6.22 -5.71 10.44
C ARG A 101 -6.43 -5.13 11.83
N LYS A 102 -5.82 -3.97 12.13
CA LYS A 102 -5.97 -3.27 13.42
C LYS A 102 -7.43 -2.84 13.63
N MET A 103 -8.05 -2.24 12.63
CA MET A 103 -9.45 -1.81 12.65
C MET A 103 -10.40 -2.98 12.94
N VAL A 104 -10.25 -4.11 12.22
CA VAL A 104 -11.07 -5.30 12.41
C VAL A 104 -10.92 -5.86 13.82
N SER A 105 -9.68 -5.93 14.32
CA SER A 105 -9.40 -6.38 15.68
C SER A 105 -10.00 -5.45 16.74
N ASP A 106 -9.79 -4.14 16.63
CA ASP A 106 -10.21 -3.16 17.62
C ASP A 106 -11.72 -2.96 17.67
N LEU A 107 -12.39 -3.07 16.51
CA LEU A 107 -13.83 -2.94 16.38
C LEU A 107 -14.55 -4.29 16.49
N CYS A 108 -13.84 -5.36 16.86
CA CYS A 108 -14.39 -6.71 17.04
C CYS A 108 -15.20 -7.21 15.83
N MET A 109 -14.75 -6.89 14.61
CA MET A 109 -15.46 -7.25 13.39
C MET A 109 -15.25 -8.75 13.10
N PRO A 110 -16.32 -9.52 12.81
CA PRO A 110 -16.22 -10.95 12.54
C PRO A 110 -15.75 -11.25 11.11
N VAL A 111 -14.64 -10.64 10.68
CA VAL A 111 -14.10 -10.75 9.32
C VAL A 111 -12.65 -11.22 9.38
N SER A 112 -12.32 -12.29 8.65
CA SER A 112 -10.94 -12.76 8.52
C SER A 112 -10.20 -12.00 7.40
N ILE A 113 -9.07 -11.37 7.74
CA ILE A 113 -8.30 -10.57 6.78
C ILE A 113 -7.11 -11.34 6.20
N ILE A 114 -7.19 -11.67 4.91
CA ILE A 114 -6.14 -12.39 4.17
C ILE A 114 -5.28 -11.42 3.37
N GLY A 115 -3.98 -11.46 3.59
CA GLY A 115 -2.98 -10.79 2.75
C GLY A 115 -2.59 -11.66 1.58
N VAL A 116 -2.54 -11.10 0.37
CA VAL A 116 -2.07 -11.79 -0.84
C VAL A 116 -0.74 -11.20 -1.28
N PRO A 117 0.29 -12.03 -1.53
CA PRO A 117 1.61 -11.56 -1.96
C PRO A 117 1.54 -10.62 -3.16
N THR A 118 2.42 -9.62 -3.15
CA THR A 118 2.56 -8.67 -4.25
C THR A 118 2.81 -9.41 -5.56
N SER A 119 1.87 -9.28 -6.50
CA SER A 119 2.06 -9.77 -7.87
C SER A 119 3.09 -8.89 -8.59
N ARG A 120 4.03 -9.51 -9.30
CA ARG A 120 5.13 -8.83 -9.98
C ARG A 120 5.10 -9.10 -11.49
N GLU A 121 5.68 -8.20 -12.25
CA GLU A 121 6.08 -8.44 -13.64
C GLU A 121 7.32 -9.36 -13.66
N GLU A 122 7.66 -9.93 -14.81
CA GLU A 122 8.87 -10.77 -14.94
C GLU A 122 10.16 -10.01 -14.56
N SER A 123 10.16 -8.68 -14.74
CA SER A 123 11.23 -7.79 -14.33
C SER A 123 11.39 -7.64 -12.80
N GLY A 124 10.41 -8.10 -12.01
CA GLY A 124 10.32 -7.90 -10.57
C GLY A 124 9.55 -6.65 -10.14
N LEU A 125 9.18 -5.77 -11.09
CA LEU A 125 8.36 -4.58 -10.81
C LEU A 125 7.00 -5.00 -10.23
N ALA A 126 6.63 -4.43 -9.07
CA ALA A 126 5.32 -4.64 -8.48
C ALA A 126 4.21 -4.18 -9.44
N ARG A 127 3.20 -5.03 -9.70
CA ARG A 127 2.08 -4.67 -10.57
C ARG A 127 1.25 -3.56 -9.93
N SER A 128 0.99 -2.52 -10.70
CA SER A 128 0.21 -1.36 -10.30
C SER A 128 -0.48 -0.76 -11.52
N SER A 129 -1.71 -0.25 -11.37
CA SER A 129 -2.37 0.53 -12.43
C SER A 129 -1.52 1.74 -12.85
N ARG A 130 -0.76 2.31 -11.91
CA ARG A 130 0.18 3.42 -12.16
C ARG A 130 1.36 3.05 -13.06
N ASN A 131 1.65 1.76 -13.28
CA ASN A 131 2.71 1.36 -14.23
C ASN A 131 2.35 1.77 -15.68
N GLY A 132 1.07 2.03 -15.97
CA GLY A 132 0.62 2.56 -17.26
C GLY A 132 1.12 3.98 -17.56
N TYR A 133 1.54 4.74 -16.54
CA TYR A 133 2.08 6.09 -16.71
C TYR A 133 3.57 6.11 -17.04
N LEU A 134 4.26 4.96 -16.89
CA LEU A 134 5.69 4.83 -17.12
C LEU A 134 5.97 4.51 -18.59
N SER A 135 6.95 5.20 -19.18
CA SER A 135 7.59 4.78 -20.43
C SER A 135 8.29 3.43 -20.27
N GLN A 136 8.65 2.80 -21.39
CA GLN A 136 9.36 1.52 -21.36
C GLN A 136 10.71 1.61 -20.63
N GLN A 137 11.43 2.73 -20.80
CA GLN A 137 12.68 2.98 -20.09
C GLN A 137 12.45 3.19 -18.59
N GLU A 138 11.40 3.93 -18.22
CA GLU A 138 11.04 4.11 -16.81
C GLU A 138 10.62 2.80 -16.16
N LYS A 139 9.94 1.88 -16.85
CA LYS A 139 9.62 0.54 -16.31
C LYS A 139 10.88 -0.27 -16.00
N GLN A 140 11.89 -0.22 -16.86
CA GLN A 140 13.18 -0.87 -16.61
C GLN A 140 13.88 -0.27 -15.39
N THR A 141 13.84 1.06 -15.24
CA THR A 141 14.36 1.73 -14.05
C THR A 141 13.56 1.37 -12.81
N ALA A 142 12.23 1.39 -12.87
CA ALA A 142 11.30 1.04 -11.79
C ALA A 142 11.53 -0.38 -11.25
N ALA A 143 11.88 -1.35 -12.10
CA ALA A 143 12.19 -2.71 -11.67
C ALA A 143 13.38 -2.79 -10.68
N LYS A 144 14.30 -1.81 -10.70
CA LYS A 144 15.43 -1.74 -9.75
C LYS A 144 14.99 -1.53 -8.30
N ILE A 145 13.76 -1.05 -8.07
CA ILE A 145 13.17 -0.92 -6.73
C ILE A 145 13.21 -2.27 -6.01
N TYR A 146 12.78 -3.33 -6.67
CA TYR A 146 12.70 -4.65 -6.05
C TYR A 146 14.09 -5.22 -5.76
N GLN A 147 15.05 -4.98 -6.65
CA GLN A 147 16.45 -5.37 -6.43
C GLN A 147 17.05 -4.68 -5.22
N LEU A 148 16.79 -3.38 -5.05
CA LEU A 148 17.23 -2.62 -3.87
C LEU A 148 16.62 -3.15 -2.58
N LEU A 149 15.32 -3.46 -2.59
CA LEU A 149 14.64 -4.10 -1.45
C LEU A 149 15.32 -5.41 -1.08
N GLN A 150 15.50 -6.32 -2.07
CA GLN A 150 16.16 -7.60 -1.84
C GLN A 150 17.61 -7.45 -1.34
N HIS A 151 18.35 -6.47 -1.85
CA HIS A 151 19.71 -6.19 -1.38
C HIS A 151 19.71 -5.78 0.11
N CYS A 152 18.83 -4.87 0.51
CA CYS A 152 18.70 -4.46 1.90
C CYS A 152 18.26 -5.62 2.81
N ALA A 153 17.33 -6.47 2.36
CA ALA A 153 16.96 -7.68 3.07
C ALA A 153 18.14 -8.64 3.28
N ALA A 154 18.97 -8.84 2.25
CA ALA A 154 20.15 -9.68 2.35
C ALA A 154 21.17 -9.14 3.36
N GLN A 155 21.34 -7.81 3.45
CA GLN A 155 22.20 -7.18 4.46
C GLN A 155 21.68 -7.42 5.88
N LEU A 156 20.36 -7.25 6.12
CA LEU A 156 19.74 -7.58 7.41
C LEU A 156 19.97 -9.06 7.77
N GLN A 157 19.76 -9.97 6.82
CA GLN A 157 19.99 -11.41 7.04
C GLN A 157 21.46 -11.74 7.28
N ALA A 158 22.39 -10.99 6.69
CA ALA A 158 23.83 -11.13 6.90
C ALA A 158 24.32 -10.56 8.26
N GLY A 159 23.45 -9.92 9.04
CA GLY A 159 23.79 -9.41 10.36
C GLY A 159 23.98 -7.90 10.43
N GLU A 160 23.74 -7.14 9.35
CA GLU A 160 23.76 -5.68 9.41
C GLU A 160 22.62 -5.18 10.31
N ARG A 161 22.93 -4.29 11.24
CA ARG A 161 21.98 -3.76 12.24
C ARG A 161 21.95 -2.25 12.29
N ASP A 162 22.85 -1.54 11.60
CA ASP A 162 22.72 -0.09 11.44
C ASP A 162 21.58 0.23 10.47
N ILE A 163 20.36 0.21 11.01
CA ILE A 163 19.11 0.45 10.27
C ILE A 163 19.12 1.84 9.62
N THR A 164 19.73 2.83 10.29
CA THR A 164 19.79 4.20 9.79
C THR A 164 20.69 4.27 8.57
N ALA A 165 21.91 3.73 8.66
CA ALA A 165 22.84 3.67 7.53
C ALA A 165 22.25 2.91 6.34
N LEU A 166 21.60 1.76 6.57
CA LEU A 166 20.91 1.00 5.52
C LEU A 166 19.85 1.84 4.79
N CYS A 167 19.05 2.61 5.53
CA CYS A 167 18.03 3.47 4.92
C CYS A 167 18.65 4.63 4.13
N GLU A 168 19.74 5.23 4.60
CA GLU A 168 20.44 6.32 3.93
C GLU A 168 21.13 5.86 2.64
N ASP A 169 21.79 4.71 2.69
CA ASP A 169 22.41 4.08 1.52
C ASP A 169 21.36 3.72 0.46
N ALA A 170 20.23 3.16 0.88
CA ALA A 170 19.13 2.85 -0.02
C ALA A 170 18.55 4.11 -0.69
N LYS A 171 18.34 5.19 0.07
CA LYS A 171 17.90 6.49 -0.49
C LYS A 171 18.92 7.04 -1.49
N SER A 172 20.21 6.94 -1.18
CA SER A 172 21.29 7.37 -2.09
C SER A 172 21.30 6.54 -3.38
N HIS A 173 21.06 5.22 -3.28
CA HIS A 173 20.95 4.34 -4.44
C HIS A 173 19.75 4.69 -5.32
N LEU A 174 18.60 5.02 -4.73
CA LEU A 174 17.42 5.50 -5.46
C LEU A 174 17.74 6.79 -6.24
N VAL A 175 18.35 7.78 -5.59
CA VAL A 175 18.73 9.06 -6.24
C VAL A 175 19.68 8.82 -7.42
N LYS A 176 20.72 7.99 -7.24
CA LYS A 176 21.67 7.64 -8.30
C LYS A 176 21.00 6.97 -9.52
N ASN A 177 19.86 6.32 -9.33
CA ASN A 177 19.10 5.66 -10.38
C ASN A 177 17.96 6.52 -10.97
N GLY A 178 17.92 7.82 -10.63
CA GLY A 178 16.95 8.77 -11.21
C GLY A 178 15.60 8.82 -10.49
N PHE A 179 15.49 8.19 -9.31
CA PHE A 179 14.31 8.34 -8.48
C PHE A 179 14.42 9.57 -7.58
N LYS A 180 13.28 10.14 -7.21
CA LYS A 180 13.15 11.06 -6.07
C LYS A 180 12.50 10.30 -4.91
N PRO A 181 13.25 9.90 -3.87
CA PRO A 181 12.67 9.20 -2.72
C PRO A 181 11.63 10.07 -2.00
N ASP A 182 10.51 9.46 -1.63
CA ASP A 182 9.55 10.01 -0.65
C ASP A 182 9.93 9.46 0.73
N TYR A 183 9.99 8.13 0.85
CA TYR A 183 10.59 7.48 2.01
C TYR A 183 11.23 6.12 1.64
N PHE A 184 12.15 5.69 2.48
CA PHE A 184 12.66 4.32 2.54
C PHE A 184 12.92 4.03 4.00
N ASN A 185 12.12 3.14 4.59
CA ASN A 185 12.09 2.88 6.02
C ASN A 185 12.09 1.38 6.28
N ILE A 186 12.73 0.96 7.37
CA ILE A 186 12.65 -0.40 7.89
C ILE A 186 11.86 -0.34 9.19
N ALA A 187 10.72 -1.02 9.25
CA ALA A 187 9.77 -0.93 10.35
C ALA A 187 9.41 -2.31 10.92
N LYS A 188 8.85 -2.32 12.12
CA LYS A 188 8.29 -3.54 12.71
C LYS A 188 7.03 -3.94 11.94
N PRO A 189 6.88 -5.20 11.47
CA PRO A 189 5.72 -5.61 10.67
C PRO A 189 4.36 -5.41 11.35
N THR A 190 4.32 -5.46 12.68
CA THR A 190 3.07 -5.39 13.47
C THR A 190 2.63 -3.96 13.78
N THR A 191 3.58 -3.08 14.11
CA THR A 191 3.28 -1.71 14.56
C THR A 191 3.63 -0.64 13.56
N LEU A 192 4.41 -0.97 12.52
CA LEU A 192 5.01 -0.02 11.59
C LEU A 192 5.86 1.07 12.26
N ALA A 193 6.21 0.89 13.53
CA ALA A 193 7.17 1.76 14.21
C ALA A 193 8.58 1.52 13.63
N PRO A 194 9.48 2.52 13.68
CA PRO A 194 10.88 2.35 13.31
C PRO A 194 11.50 1.11 14.00
N SER A 195 12.17 0.28 13.21
CA SER A 195 12.82 -0.94 13.75
C SER A 195 14.01 -0.57 14.62
N GLN A 196 14.29 -1.45 15.58
CA GLN A 196 15.45 -1.39 16.46
C GLN A 196 16.44 -2.50 16.11
N GLU A 197 17.70 -2.37 16.55
CA GLU A 197 18.76 -3.35 16.30
C GLU A 197 18.46 -4.74 16.88
N THR A 198 17.59 -4.81 17.89
CA THR A 198 17.18 -6.05 18.57
C THR A 198 16.02 -6.78 17.91
N ASP A 199 15.39 -6.18 16.90
CA ASP A 199 14.25 -6.80 16.21
C ASP A 199 14.72 -7.98 15.34
N THR A 200 13.85 -8.99 15.19
CA THR A 200 14.09 -10.18 14.35
C THR A 200 13.15 -10.31 13.16
N ALA A 201 12.18 -9.41 13.08
CA ALA A 201 11.19 -9.36 12.02
C ALA A 201 11.04 -7.91 11.54
N PHE A 202 11.12 -7.71 10.24
CA PHE A 202 11.17 -6.40 9.60
C PHE A 202 10.21 -6.34 8.42
N VAL A 203 9.72 -5.13 8.14
CA VAL A 203 9.16 -4.78 6.85
C VAL A 203 9.96 -3.61 6.28
N ILE A 204 10.52 -3.80 5.10
CA ILE A 204 11.22 -2.76 4.34
C ILE A 204 10.18 -2.12 3.41
N LEU A 205 9.93 -0.83 3.60
CA LEU A 205 8.89 -0.08 2.92
C LEU A 205 9.53 1.07 2.16
N LEU A 206 9.12 1.29 0.92
CA LEU A 206 9.53 2.48 0.17
C LEU A 206 8.38 3.12 -0.60
N ALA A 207 8.54 4.42 -0.80
CA ALA A 207 7.85 5.17 -1.82
C ALA A 207 8.86 6.08 -2.53
N ALA A 208 8.79 6.13 -3.85
CA ALA A 208 9.66 6.99 -4.66
C ALA A 208 8.95 7.44 -5.93
N TYR A 209 9.30 8.64 -6.39
CA TYR A 209 8.83 9.17 -7.66
C TYR A 209 9.83 8.81 -8.77
N LEU A 210 9.31 8.40 -9.92
CA LEU A 210 10.04 8.30 -11.18
C LEU A 210 9.28 9.13 -12.21
N GLY A 211 9.90 10.23 -12.68
CA GLY A 211 9.17 11.29 -13.35
C GLY A 211 8.08 11.85 -12.43
N SER A 212 6.84 11.90 -12.91
CA SER A 212 5.66 12.28 -12.11
C SER A 212 5.00 11.12 -11.36
N THR A 213 5.39 9.87 -11.65
CA THR A 213 4.70 8.68 -11.13
C THR A 213 5.23 8.29 -9.75
N ARG A 214 4.37 8.27 -8.73
CA ARG A 214 4.70 7.77 -7.39
C ARG A 214 4.50 6.26 -7.29
N LEU A 215 5.61 5.54 -7.11
CA LEU A 215 5.66 4.09 -6.95
C LEU A 215 5.84 3.74 -5.47
N ILE A 216 5.30 2.59 -5.08
CA ILE A 216 5.49 1.99 -3.76
C ILE A 216 5.84 0.52 -3.93
N ASP A 217 6.65 -0.01 -3.02
CA ASP A 217 6.92 -1.43 -2.91
C ASP A 217 7.36 -1.75 -1.47
N ASN A 218 7.29 -3.03 -1.11
CA ASN A 218 7.73 -3.51 0.18
C ASN A 218 8.10 -4.99 0.16
N ILE A 219 8.91 -5.42 1.14
CA ILE A 219 9.13 -6.83 1.46
C ILE A 219 9.22 -7.01 2.97
N THR A 220 8.81 -8.19 3.44
CA THR A 220 9.03 -8.63 4.82
C THR A 220 10.31 -9.46 4.93
N VAL A 221 10.99 -9.38 6.07
CA VAL A 221 12.23 -10.10 6.35
C VAL A 221 12.16 -10.66 7.76
N ASN A 222 12.50 -11.93 7.92
CA ASN A 222 12.74 -12.55 9.22
C ASN A 222 14.19 -13.05 9.26
N LEU A 223 14.83 -12.92 10.41
CA LEU A 223 16.20 -13.39 10.69
C LEU A 223 16.23 -14.87 11.09
#